data_AF-A0A419GLT9-F1
#
_entry.id   AF-A0A419GLT9-F1
#
_cell.length_a   1.000
_cell.length_b   1.000
_cell.length_c   1.000
_cell.angle_alpha   90.00
_cell.angle_beta   90.00
_cell.angle_gamma   90.00
#
_symmetry.space_group_name_H-M   'P 1'
#
loop_
_entity.id
_entity.type
_entity.pdbx_description
1 polymer ?
#
loop_
_entity_poly.entity_id
_entity_poly.type
_entity_poly.pdbx_seq_one_letter_code
_entity_poly.pdbx_strand_id
1 'polypeptide(L)'
;MPMTESRDDAIFRQRLARLRTGSSAALVTIAMLLLVLLATGCSEDAATTSTVADLSTPEGGRLELKETSHDFGKVPVGETVTHSFEVRNSGDGPLRLGELEVKRLEGC
;
A
#
# COMPACT_ATOMS: atom_id res chain seq x y z
N MET A 1 31.72 3.75 -74.68
CA MET A 1 31.55 4.77 -73.62
C MET A 1 31.37 4.06 -72.28
N PRO A 2 31.91 4.63 -71.19
CA PRO A 2 32.59 3.84 -70.16
C PRO A 2 31.82 3.74 -68.83
N MET A 3 32.14 2.69 -68.07
CA MET A 3 32.33 2.74 -66.60
C MET A 3 31.12 3.11 -65.73
N THR A 4 30.14 2.22 -65.57
CA THR A 4 29.19 2.32 -64.44
C THR A 4 29.03 1.02 -63.64
N GLU A 5 29.25 -0.15 -64.22
CA GLU A 5 28.91 -1.44 -63.56
C GLU A 5 29.81 -1.82 -62.37
N SER A 6 31.09 -1.41 -62.37
CA SER A 6 32.04 -1.81 -61.33
C SER A 6 31.92 -1.02 -60.01
N ARG A 7 31.22 0.11 -60.01
CA ARG A 7 31.07 0.98 -58.81
C ARG A 7 29.94 0.52 -57.89
N ASP A 8 28.89 -0.08 -58.45
CA ASP A 8 27.71 -0.49 -57.70
C ASP A 8 27.92 -1.82 -56.95
N ASP A 9 28.73 -2.73 -57.50
CA ASP A 9 29.10 -3.99 -56.83
C ASP A 9 29.93 -3.79 -55.56
N ALA A 10 30.83 -2.80 -55.56
CA ALA A 10 31.66 -2.49 -54.40
C ALA A 10 30.83 -1.90 -53.25
N ILE A 11 29.87 -1.02 -53.57
CA ILE A 11 28.97 -0.40 -52.58
C ILE A 11 28.02 -1.45 -51.99
N PHE A 12 27.48 -2.35 -52.82
CA PHE A 12 26.57 -3.40 -52.37
C PHE A 12 27.29 -4.41 -51.45
N ARG A 13 28.50 -4.84 -51.80
CA ARG A 13 29.33 -5.69 -50.93
C ARG A 13 29.76 -5.00 -49.64
N GLN A 14 30.04 -3.70 -49.68
CA GLN A 14 30.39 -2.90 -48.50
C GLN A 14 29.19 -2.73 -47.54
N ARG A 15 27.95 -2.71 -48.06
CA ARG A 15 26.72 -2.72 -47.24
C ARG A 15 26.43 -4.10 -46.64
N LEU A 16 26.63 -5.19 -47.39
CA LEU A 16 26.47 -6.57 -46.92
C LEU A 16 27.50 -6.97 -45.85
N ALA A 17 28.74 -6.47 -45.93
CA ALA A 17 29.77 -6.74 -44.92
C ALA A 17 29.47 -6.06 -43.57
N ARG A 18 28.80 -4.88 -43.58
CA ARG A 18 28.36 -4.20 -42.34
C ARG A 18 27.19 -4.90 -41.65
N LEU A 19 26.45 -5.75 -42.36
CA LEU A 19 25.33 -6.52 -41.80
C LEU A 19 25.77 -7.83 -41.12
N ARG A 20 27.03 -8.26 -41.27
CA ARG A 20 27.52 -9.55 -40.72
C ARG A 20 28.38 -9.42 -39.46
N THR A 21 28.84 -8.23 -39.08
CA THR A 21 29.74 -8.02 -37.92
C THR A 21 29.18 -7.11 -36.82
N GLY A 22 27.86 -6.89 -36.76
CA GLY A 22 27.24 -6.06 -35.71
C GLY A 22 26.03 -6.67 -34.99
N SER A 23 25.55 -7.86 -35.40
CA SER A 23 24.25 -8.37 -34.91
C SER A 23 24.35 -9.23 -33.65
N SER A 24 25.48 -9.91 -33.38
CA SER A 24 25.62 -10.73 -32.17
C SER A 24 25.77 -9.87 -30.92
N ALA A 25 26.51 -8.77 -30.97
CA ALA A 25 26.63 -7.85 -29.84
C ALA A 25 25.29 -7.17 -29.52
N ALA A 26 24.54 -6.74 -30.54
CA ALA A 26 23.22 -6.11 -30.36
C ALA A 26 22.15 -7.11 -29.87
N LEU A 27 22.17 -8.36 -30.36
CA LEU A 27 21.26 -9.40 -29.85
C LEU A 27 21.64 -9.83 -28.43
N VAL A 28 22.93 -9.89 -28.09
CA VAL A 28 23.38 -10.20 -26.72
C VAL A 28 23.07 -9.06 -25.77
N THR A 29 23.19 -7.79 -26.18
CA THR A 29 22.79 -6.65 -25.32
C THR A 29 21.29 -6.58 -25.15
N ILE A 30 20.49 -6.80 -26.20
CA ILE A 30 19.02 -6.85 -26.09
C ILE A 30 18.57 -8.04 -25.23
N ALA A 31 19.19 -9.21 -25.39
CA ALA A 31 18.91 -10.39 -24.55
C ALA A 31 19.33 -10.17 -23.10
N MET A 32 20.49 -9.55 -22.85
CA MET A 32 20.94 -9.16 -21.49
C MET A 32 20.01 -8.11 -20.88
N LEU A 33 19.56 -7.12 -21.65
CA LEU A 33 18.63 -6.08 -21.20
C LEU A 33 17.28 -6.68 -20.82
N LEU A 34 16.76 -7.62 -21.64
CA LEU A 34 15.54 -8.38 -21.37
C LEU A 34 15.69 -9.29 -20.14
N LEU A 35 16.85 -9.93 -19.95
CA LEU A 35 17.12 -10.77 -18.78
C LEU A 35 17.21 -9.95 -17.48
N VAL A 36 17.80 -8.75 -17.55
CA VAL A 36 17.86 -7.81 -16.43
C VAL A 36 16.48 -7.27 -16.07
N LEU A 37 15.64 -6.94 -17.07
CA LEU A 37 14.24 -6.50 -16.88
C LEU A 37 13.35 -7.58 -16.23
N LEU A 38 13.59 -8.87 -16.51
CA LEU A 38 12.87 -9.98 -15.87
C LEU A 38 13.37 -10.28 -14.45
N ALA A 39 14.64 -9.99 -14.15
CA ALA A 39 15.24 -10.24 -12.83
C ALA A 39 14.98 -9.10 -11.82
N THR A 40 14.81 -7.86 -12.28
CA THR A 40 14.31 -6.74 -11.44
C THR A 40 12.79 -6.70 -11.46
N GLY A 41 12.18 -7.79 -10.97
CA GLY A 41 10.84 -7.72 -10.39
C GLY A 41 10.93 -7.00 -9.06
N CYS A 42 10.93 -5.67 -9.06
CA CYS A 42 10.48 -4.94 -7.88
C CYS A 42 8.98 -5.18 -7.81
N SER A 43 8.57 -6.11 -6.94
CA SER A 43 7.26 -5.97 -6.33
C SER A 43 7.22 -4.58 -5.71
N GLU A 44 6.47 -3.68 -6.35
CA GLU A 44 5.77 -2.61 -5.67
C GLU A 44 4.75 -3.28 -4.75
N ASP A 45 5.26 -3.91 -3.69
CA ASP A 45 4.48 -3.93 -2.47
C ASP A 45 4.49 -2.47 -2.03
N ALA A 46 3.44 -1.76 -2.45
CA ALA A 46 2.94 -0.63 -1.72
C ALA A 46 2.48 -1.12 -0.35
N ALA A 47 3.42 -1.65 0.44
CA ALA A 47 3.44 -1.48 1.86
C ALA A 47 3.57 0.03 2.03
N THR A 48 2.40 0.65 1.98
CA THR A 48 2.03 1.84 2.72
C THR A 48 2.64 1.65 4.09
N THR A 49 3.89 2.07 4.22
CA THR A 49 4.53 2.30 5.48
C THR A 49 3.81 3.54 5.94
N SER A 50 2.62 3.31 6.51
CA SER A 50 2.10 4.10 7.59
C SER A 50 3.22 4.10 8.62
N THR A 51 4.16 5.02 8.46
CA THR A 51 4.90 5.57 9.58
C THR A 51 3.82 6.11 10.48
N VAL A 52 3.33 5.25 11.37
CA VAL A 52 2.70 5.63 12.61
C VAL A 52 3.78 6.44 13.32
N ALA A 53 3.80 7.73 12.99
CA ALA A 53 4.40 8.73 13.82
C ALA A 53 3.77 8.53 15.19
N ASP A 54 4.63 8.22 16.15
CA ASP A 54 4.49 8.72 17.51
C ASP A 54 3.29 8.08 18.25
N LEU A 55 3.50 7.24 19.24
CA LEU A 55 4.21 7.55 20.46
C LEU A 55 4.34 6.20 21.17
N SER A 56 5.51 5.87 21.72
CA SER A 56 5.55 5.17 22.99
C SER A 56 4.86 6.08 24.02
N THR A 57 3.53 6.11 23.93
CA THR A 57 2.64 6.54 25.01
C THR A 57 3.06 5.65 26.16
N PRO A 58 3.40 6.19 27.35
CA PRO A 58 3.62 5.33 28.50
C PRO A 58 2.44 4.37 28.53
N GLU A 59 2.70 3.06 28.47
CA GLU A 59 1.64 2.06 28.35
C GLU A 59 0.86 2.07 29.66
N GLY A 60 -0.03 3.05 29.76
CA GLY A 60 -0.98 3.25 30.83
C GLY A 60 -2.25 2.50 30.48
N GLY A 61 -3.20 2.51 31.41
CA GLY A 61 -4.53 2.00 31.11
C GLY A 61 -5.15 2.77 29.94
N ARG A 62 -5.67 2.03 28.94
CA ARG A 62 -6.43 2.59 27.82
C ARG A 62 -7.89 2.18 27.99
N LEU A 63 -8.77 3.16 28.13
CA LEU A 63 -10.22 2.92 28.24
C LEU A 63 -10.81 2.72 26.83
N GLU A 64 -11.50 1.60 26.64
CA GLU A 64 -12.24 1.28 25.43
C GLU A 64 -13.71 0.99 25.80
N LEU A 65 -14.64 1.68 25.14
CA LEU A 65 -16.07 1.47 25.32
C LEU A 65 -16.61 0.80 24.07
N LYS A 66 -17.41 -0.26 24.26
CA LYS A 66 -18.07 -0.95 23.14
C LYS A 66 -19.10 -0.05 22.45
N GLU A 67 -19.80 0.75 23.24
CA GLU A 67 -20.86 1.67 22.80
C GLU A 67 -20.79 2.92 23.68
N THR A 68 -20.99 4.10 23.09
CA THR A 68 -20.96 5.38 23.82
C THR A 68 -22.36 5.97 24.04
N SER A 69 -23.37 5.41 23.37
CA SER A 69 -24.75 5.84 23.43
C SER A 69 -25.67 4.64 23.22
N HIS A 70 -26.85 4.68 23.85
CA HIS A 70 -27.89 3.69 23.67
C HIS A 70 -29.25 4.40 23.64
N ASP A 71 -30.07 4.06 22.65
CA ASP A 71 -31.44 4.56 22.54
C ASP A 71 -32.41 3.51 23.10
N PHE A 72 -33.10 3.89 24.18
CA PHE A 72 -34.12 3.05 24.81
C PHE A 72 -35.43 2.99 24.02
N GLY A 73 -35.59 3.86 23.01
CA GLY A 73 -36.79 3.94 22.19
C GLY A 73 -38.05 4.24 22.99
N LYS A 74 -39.15 3.56 22.67
CA LYS A 74 -40.44 3.73 23.34
C LYS A 74 -40.52 2.81 24.55
N VAL A 75 -40.25 3.35 25.73
CA VAL A 75 -40.44 2.65 27.00
C VAL A 75 -41.84 2.95 27.54
N PRO A 76 -42.67 1.94 27.83
CA PRO A 76 -44.00 2.16 28.41
C PRO A 76 -43.88 2.72 29.84
N VAL A 77 -44.87 3.55 30.21
CA VAL A 77 -44.87 4.21 31.51
C VAL A 77 -44.98 3.18 32.63
N GLY A 78 -44.07 3.27 33.59
CA GLY A 78 -44.02 2.36 34.75
C GLY A 78 -43.09 1.17 34.56
N GLU A 79 -42.51 0.96 33.37
CA GLU A 79 -41.47 -0.05 33.17
C GLU A 79 -40.07 0.54 33.38
N THR A 80 -39.18 -0.29 33.93
CA THR A 80 -37.76 0.04 34.10
C THR A 80 -36.96 -0.74 33.08
N VAL A 81 -36.29 -0.04 32.17
CA VAL A 81 -35.38 -0.63 31.18
C VAL A 81 -33.95 -0.31 31.58
N THR A 82 -33.10 -1.33 31.60
CA THR A 82 -31.69 -1.22 31.97
C THR A 82 -30.81 -1.60 30.78
N HIS A 83 -29.83 -0.75 30.44
CA HIS A 83 -28.77 -1.09 29.49
C HIS A 83 -27.43 -1.12 30.21
N SER A 84 -26.58 -2.08 29.85
CA SER A 84 -25.24 -2.24 30.43
C SER A 84 -24.18 -1.81 29.42
N PHE A 85 -23.33 -0.85 29.81
CA PHE A 85 -22.20 -0.44 28.98
C PHE A 85 -20.97 -1.28 29.33
N GLU A 86 -20.42 -1.97 28.32
CA GLU A 86 -19.19 -2.72 28.44
C GLU A 86 -17.98 -1.79 28.29
N VAL A 87 -17.12 -1.80 29.31
CA VAL A 87 -15.89 -1.00 29.38
C VAL A 87 -14.71 -1.93 29.54
N ARG A 88 -13.70 -1.78 28.69
CA ARG A 88 -12.50 -2.60 28.68
C ARG A 88 -11.25 -1.74 28.84
N ASN A 89 -10.30 -2.21 29.66
CA ASN A 89 -8.95 -1.70 29.61
C ASN A 89 -8.18 -2.42 28.50
N SER A 90 -7.88 -1.73 27.40
CA SER A 90 -7.12 -2.26 26.26
C SER A 90 -5.67 -1.82 26.22
N GLY A 91 -5.18 -1.21 27.30
CA GLY A 91 -3.79 -0.80 27.45
C GLY A 91 -3.03 -1.72 28.41
N ASP A 92 -1.71 -1.62 28.39
CA ASP A 92 -0.83 -2.52 29.12
C ASP A 92 -0.55 -2.07 30.57
N GLY A 93 -1.11 -0.91 30.96
CA GLY A 93 -1.01 -0.36 32.32
C GLY A 93 -2.31 -0.43 33.13
N PRO A 94 -2.23 -0.18 34.45
CA PRO A 94 -3.40 -0.13 35.32
C PRO A 94 -4.30 1.05 34.97
N LEU A 95 -5.60 0.80 34.80
CA LEU A 95 -6.63 1.82 34.57
C LEU A 95 -7.44 2.04 35.85
N ARG A 96 -7.46 3.26 36.36
CA ARG A 96 -8.31 3.66 37.49
C ARG A 96 -9.47 4.48 36.98
N LEU A 97 -10.69 4.04 37.25
CA LEU A 97 -11.90 4.79 36.95
C LEU A 97 -12.12 5.83 38.06
N GLY A 98 -12.39 7.07 37.65
CA GLY A 98 -12.73 8.16 38.55
C GLY A 98 -14.24 8.35 38.60
N GLU A 99 -14.66 9.59 38.34
CA GLU A 99 -16.08 9.94 38.26
C GLU A 99 -16.74 9.35 37.01
N LEU A 100 -17.97 8.87 37.17
CA LEU A 100 -18.79 8.34 36.07
C LEU A 100 -20.03 9.22 35.91
N GLU A 101 -20.12 9.95 34.80
CA GLU A 101 -21.27 10.78 34.46
C GLU A 101 -22.01 10.19 33.25
N VAL A 102 -23.32 9.98 33.39
CA VAL A 102 -24.20 9.58 32.29
C VAL A 102 -25.11 10.74 31.95
N LYS A 103 -25.05 11.21 30.70
CA LYS A 103 -25.90 12.29 30.21
C LYS A 103 -27.04 11.71 29.38
N ARG A 104 -28.26 12.20 29.64
CA ARG A 104 -29.39 11.99 28.74
C ARG A 104 -29.25 12.94 27.57
N LEU A 105 -29.27 12.41 26.36
CA LEU A 105 -29.45 13.18 25.14
C LEU A 105 -30.94 13.10 24.76
N GLU A 106 -31.66 14.21 24.87
CA GLU A 106 -33.06 14.24 24.47
C GLU A 106 -33.14 14.33 22.94
N GLY A 107 -33.76 13.34 22.30
CA GLY A 107 -34.10 13.38 20.88
C GLY A 107 -35.32 14.28 20.67
N CYS A 108 -35.22 15.25 19.77
CA CYS A 108 -36.34 16.10 19.35
C CYS A 108 -37.47 15.31 18.68
#